data_AF-X1C1D8-F1
#
_entry.id   AF-X1C1D8-F1
#
_cell.length_a   1.000
_cell.length_b   1.000
_cell.length_c   1.000
_cell.angle_alpha   90.00
_cell.angle_beta   90.00
_cell.angle_gamma   90.00
#
_symmetry.space_group_name_H-M   'P 1'
#
loop_
_entity.id
_entity.type
_entity.pdbx_description
1 polymer ?
#
loop_
_entity_poly.entity_id
_entity_poly.type
_entity_poly.pdbx_seq_one_letter_code
_entity_poly.pdbx_strand_id
1 'polypeptide(L)'
;VRSDNALSNITATNNTCSYNGGHGIHIRCSISLDNVTANNNTCSNNSDDGIFIGERWGGTPMSYFTINNNTCDNNGHNGIWVRSSDNLSNIIANNNTCSYNYEHGIHIRSETMMSNITANNNTCSYNGDDTYESGIFMGGWADVPQENITMDNNTCEGNAYAGIYLGAYPLSNATITNNTCSDSSYYGLYIESDDFVDNLTLDSNTCENNYDSGVYVEADSLYNAVLRNNVCSYNDISNSGYAGIDIYLDYAENVTIDNNTCDYNGWNGIWI
;
A
#
# COMPACT_ATOMS: atom_id res chain seq x y z
N VAL A 1 12.22 12.35 16.84
CA VAL A 1 13.13 11.72 17.84
C VAL A 1 14.22 10.96 17.11
N ARG A 2 15.47 11.02 17.57
CA ARG A 2 16.59 10.23 17.02
C ARG A 2 17.40 9.62 18.17
N SER A 3 17.59 8.31 18.15
CA SER A 3 18.35 7.57 19.17
C SER A 3 19.23 6.49 18.53
N ASP A 4 20.38 6.19 19.12
CA ASP A 4 21.16 5.00 18.80
C ASP A 4 20.81 3.79 19.69
N ASN A 5 19.88 3.98 20.64
CA ASN A 5 19.33 2.92 21.49
C ASN A 5 17.90 2.55 21.08
N ALA A 6 17.35 1.51 21.70
CA ALA A 6 15.93 1.18 21.60
C ALA A 6 15.04 2.37 22.00
N LEU A 7 13.92 2.53 21.32
CA LEU A 7 12.91 3.53 21.61
C LEU A 7 11.56 2.83 21.75
N SER A 8 10.80 3.27 22.75
CA SER A 8 9.44 2.81 22.98
C SER A 8 8.55 3.96 23.38
N ASN A 9 7.23 3.84 23.14
CA ASN A 9 6.22 4.77 23.62
C ASN A 9 6.42 6.21 23.10
N ILE A 10 6.65 6.34 21.78
CA ILE A 10 6.83 7.65 21.15
C ILE A 10 5.49 8.14 20.62
N THR A 11 5.09 9.35 20.98
CA THR A 11 3.86 9.98 20.49
C THR A 11 4.16 11.30 19.80
N ALA A 12 3.70 11.45 18.57
CA ALA A 12 3.60 12.69 17.85
C ALA A 12 2.13 12.95 17.53
N THR A 13 1.52 13.95 18.16
CA THR A 13 0.11 14.28 17.91
C THR A 13 -0.15 15.77 17.78
N ASN A 14 -1.07 16.15 16.90
CA ASN A 14 -1.50 17.54 16.70
C ASN A 14 -0.36 18.49 16.30
N ASN A 15 0.63 17.99 15.56
CA ASN A 15 1.73 18.81 15.08
C ASN A 15 1.44 19.32 13.66
N THR A 16 1.92 20.52 13.35
CA THR A 16 1.97 21.05 11.98
C THR A 16 3.43 21.27 11.61
N CYS A 17 3.92 20.51 10.63
CA CYS A 17 5.29 20.54 10.16
C CYS A 17 5.32 20.88 8.67
N SER A 18 5.71 22.11 8.32
CA SER A 18 5.70 22.56 6.92
C SER A 18 6.97 23.27 6.50
N TYR A 19 7.34 23.15 5.22
CA TYR A 19 8.49 23.83 4.62
C TYR A 19 9.83 23.47 5.29
N ASN A 20 9.95 22.25 5.82
CA ASN A 20 11.20 21.78 6.39
C ASN A 20 12.14 21.27 5.28
N GLY A 21 13.44 21.47 5.46
CA GLY A 21 14.48 20.97 4.55
C GLY A 21 14.76 19.47 4.67
N GLY A 22 13.92 18.72 5.39
CA GLY A 22 13.94 17.26 5.51
C GLY A 22 12.54 16.78 5.90
N HIS A 23 12.38 15.65 6.60
CA HIS A 23 11.04 15.17 6.95
C HIS A 23 10.24 16.12 7.88
N GLY A 24 8.91 16.08 7.78
CA GLY A 24 8.03 16.80 8.71
C GLY A 24 8.11 16.25 10.14
N ILE A 25 7.91 14.93 10.28
CA ILE A 25 8.11 14.19 11.53
C ILE A 25 9.10 13.05 11.26
N HIS A 26 10.18 12.99 12.05
CA HIS A 26 11.20 11.95 11.93
C HIS A 26 11.34 11.20 13.26
N ILE A 27 10.95 9.93 13.31
CA ILE A 27 11.14 9.03 14.45
C ILE A 27 12.12 7.93 14.05
N ARG A 28 13.29 7.88 14.70
CA ARG A 28 14.35 6.95 14.34
C ARG A 28 15.11 6.33 15.52
N CYS A 29 15.37 5.03 15.43
CA CYS A 29 16.28 4.30 16.34
C CYS A 29 17.32 3.44 15.59
N SER A 30 18.16 2.72 16.33
CA SER A 30 19.17 1.80 15.80
C SER A 30 19.13 0.39 16.42
N ILE A 31 18.21 0.08 17.34
CA ILE A 31 18.14 -1.24 18.01
C ILE A 31 16.75 -1.87 17.87
N SER A 32 15.71 -1.18 18.34
CA SER A 32 14.31 -1.58 18.19
C SER A 32 13.41 -0.38 18.39
N LEU A 33 12.27 -0.37 17.70
CA LEU A 33 11.24 0.65 17.83
C LEU A 33 9.88 0.00 18.05
N ASP A 34 9.28 0.29 19.19
CA ASP A 34 7.95 -0.22 19.52
C ASP A 34 7.01 0.87 20.05
N ASN A 35 5.71 0.63 19.90
CA ASN A 35 4.65 1.49 20.42
C ASN A 35 4.80 2.97 20.00
N VAL A 36 4.72 3.21 18.69
CA VAL A 36 4.76 4.56 18.12
C VAL A 36 3.37 5.00 17.75
N THR A 37 2.98 6.21 18.15
CA THR A 37 1.73 6.84 17.74
C THR A 37 2.01 8.14 16.98
N ALA A 38 1.59 8.21 15.72
CA ALA A 38 1.52 9.43 14.93
C ALA A 38 0.04 9.74 14.66
N ASN A 39 -0.54 10.70 15.39
CA ASN A 39 -1.98 10.96 15.31
C ASN A 39 -2.32 12.43 15.06
N ASN A 40 -3.15 12.71 14.05
CA ASN A 40 -3.66 14.05 13.76
C ASN A 40 -2.53 15.07 13.52
N ASN A 41 -1.51 14.70 12.76
CA ASN A 41 -0.45 15.62 12.35
C ASN A 41 -0.69 16.10 10.92
N THR A 42 -0.28 17.33 10.63
CA THR A 42 -0.25 17.89 9.28
C THR A 42 1.19 18.11 8.87
N CYS A 43 1.68 17.36 7.89
CA CYS A 43 3.03 17.47 7.36
C CYS A 43 3.01 17.84 5.88
N SER A 44 3.41 19.06 5.52
CA SER A 44 3.25 19.54 4.14
C SER A 44 4.45 20.28 3.57
N ASN A 45 4.75 20.17 2.29
CA ASN A 45 5.84 20.92 1.65
C ASN A 45 7.20 20.66 2.31
N ASN A 46 7.42 19.45 2.83
CA ASN A 46 8.71 19.05 3.39
C ASN A 46 9.60 18.50 2.27
N SER A 47 10.91 18.70 2.35
CA SER A 47 11.83 18.25 1.28
C SER A 47 12.00 16.73 1.20
N ASP A 48 11.78 16.02 2.31
CA ASP A 48 11.72 14.55 2.34
C ASP A 48 10.27 14.10 2.62
N ASP A 49 10.05 13.03 3.40
CA ASP A 49 8.70 12.54 3.73
C ASP A 49 7.90 13.45 4.67
N GLY A 50 6.58 13.35 4.62
CA GLY A 50 5.72 14.00 5.62
C GLY A 50 5.97 13.42 7.02
N ILE A 51 5.82 12.10 7.16
CA ILE A 51 6.10 11.36 8.40
C ILE A 51 7.00 10.17 8.07
N PHE A 52 8.18 10.13 8.68
CA PHE A 52 9.10 9.01 8.60
C PHE A 52 9.24 8.31 9.97
N ILE A 53 9.02 7.00 9.98
CA ILE A 53 9.22 6.10 11.13
C ILE A 53 10.10 4.94 10.66
N GLY A 54 11.34 4.88 11.15
CA GLY A 54 12.25 3.82 10.74
C GLY A 54 13.60 3.85 11.44
N GLU A 55 14.63 3.33 10.77
CA GLU A 55 15.96 3.13 11.31
C GLU A 55 17.06 3.83 10.50
N ARG A 56 18.30 3.80 11.02
CA ARG A 56 19.50 4.11 10.20
C ARG A 56 20.16 2.88 9.60
N TRP A 57 20.18 1.81 10.38
CA TRP A 57 21.11 0.71 10.23
C TRP A 57 20.33 -0.61 10.24
N GLY A 58 20.84 -1.60 9.51
CA GLY A 58 20.25 -2.93 9.39
C GLY A 58 19.93 -3.62 10.71
N GLY A 59 18.94 -4.51 10.74
CA GLY A 59 18.62 -5.37 11.88
C GLY A 59 17.84 -4.69 13.01
N THR A 60 16.98 -3.72 12.67
CA THR A 60 16.16 -3.01 13.67
C THR A 60 14.69 -3.45 13.59
N PRO A 61 14.24 -4.45 14.38
CA PRO A 61 12.84 -4.87 14.38
C PRO A 61 11.91 -3.77 14.89
N MET A 62 10.71 -3.74 14.32
CA MET A 62 9.75 -2.67 14.55
C MET A 62 8.34 -3.20 14.72
N SER A 63 7.61 -2.67 15.71
CA SER A 63 6.24 -3.13 15.92
C SER A 63 5.31 -2.16 16.64
N TYR A 64 4.01 -2.39 16.53
CA TYR A 64 2.97 -1.65 17.24
C TYR A 64 2.98 -0.16 16.89
N PHE A 65 2.82 0.15 15.61
CA PHE A 65 2.71 1.54 15.15
C PHE A 65 1.26 1.87 14.83
N THR A 66 0.81 3.02 15.35
CA THR A 66 -0.52 3.57 15.10
C THR A 66 -0.36 4.92 14.42
N ILE A 67 -0.73 4.99 13.14
CA ILE A 67 -0.55 6.16 12.29
C ILE A 67 -1.94 6.57 11.82
N ASN A 68 -2.56 7.51 12.52
CA ASN A 68 -3.97 7.81 12.32
C ASN A 68 -4.24 9.29 12.05
N ASN A 69 -5.22 9.56 11.17
CA ASN A 69 -5.75 10.91 10.96
C ASN A 69 -4.68 11.94 10.53
N ASN A 70 -3.58 11.52 9.92
CA ASN A 70 -2.54 12.46 9.49
C ASN A 70 -2.84 12.98 8.09
N THR A 71 -2.49 14.24 7.84
CA THR A 71 -2.52 14.85 6.51
C THR A 71 -1.09 15.08 6.05
N CYS A 72 -0.66 14.39 5.01
CA CYS A 72 0.68 14.53 4.43
C CYS A 72 0.58 14.97 2.96
N ASP A 73 0.91 16.23 2.68
CA ASP A 73 0.62 16.85 1.39
C ASP A 73 1.82 17.55 0.76
N ASN A 74 2.06 17.37 -0.54
CA ASN A 74 3.14 18.03 -1.27
C ASN A 74 4.53 17.79 -0.66
N ASN A 75 4.83 16.58 -0.16
CA ASN A 75 6.16 16.26 0.37
C ASN A 75 7.08 15.73 -0.75
N GLY A 76 8.38 15.98 -0.62
CA GLY A 76 9.37 15.67 -1.66
C GLY A 76 9.69 14.19 -1.82
N HIS A 77 9.21 13.33 -0.92
CA HIS A 77 9.23 11.88 -1.03
C HIS A 77 7.84 11.33 -0.71
N ASN A 78 7.67 10.46 0.30
CA ASN A 78 6.39 9.86 0.64
C ASN A 78 5.55 10.77 1.53
N GLY A 79 4.24 10.58 1.53
CA GLY A 79 3.38 11.18 2.56
C GLY A 79 3.73 10.59 3.94
N ILE A 80 3.64 9.27 4.05
CA ILE A 80 3.98 8.50 5.24
C ILE A 80 4.90 7.36 4.83
N TRP A 81 6.08 7.26 5.46
CA TRP A 81 7.00 6.16 5.25
C TRP A 81 7.31 5.44 6.56
N VAL A 82 7.00 4.14 6.59
CA VAL A 82 7.38 3.21 7.64
C VAL A 82 8.35 2.20 7.07
N ARG A 83 9.55 2.15 7.64
CA ARG A 83 10.59 1.22 7.20
C ARG A 83 11.17 0.46 8.38
N SER A 84 11.44 -0.82 8.18
CA SER A 84 12.31 -1.63 9.03
C SER A 84 13.27 -2.43 8.15
N SER A 85 14.50 -2.60 8.64
CA SER A 85 15.50 -3.51 8.05
C SER A 85 15.47 -4.91 8.66
N ASP A 86 14.43 -5.19 9.43
CA ASP A 86 14.12 -6.48 10.05
C ASP A 86 12.59 -6.60 10.09
N ASN A 87 12.05 -7.48 10.92
CA ASN A 87 10.62 -7.77 10.94
C ASN A 87 9.82 -6.52 11.30
N LEU A 88 8.79 -6.25 10.50
CA LEU A 88 7.83 -5.19 10.75
C LEU A 88 6.47 -5.82 11.04
N SER A 89 5.87 -5.49 12.18
CA SER A 89 4.59 -6.09 12.55
C SER A 89 3.65 -5.19 13.33
N ASN A 90 2.35 -5.51 13.33
CA ASN A 90 1.35 -4.80 14.13
C ASN A 90 1.29 -3.31 13.77
N ILE A 91 1.10 -3.02 12.49
CA ILE A 91 1.04 -1.65 11.98
C ILE A 91 -0.40 -1.32 11.63
N ILE A 92 -0.89 -0.18 12.12
CA ILE A 92 -2.22 0.33 11.85
C ILE A 92 -2.06 1.73 11.23
N ALA A 93 -2.47 1.89 9.98
CA ALA A 93 -2.50 3.15 9.26
C ALA A 93 -3.94 3.50 8.88
N ASN A 94 -4.64 4.32 9.67
CA ASN A 94 -6.06 4.60 9.43
C ASN A 94 -6.39 6.07 9.24
N ASN A 95 -7.33 6.36 8.33
CA ASN A 95 -7.86 7.71 8.11
C ASN A 95 -6.78 8.75 7.76
N ASN A 96 -5.68 8.35 7.13
CA ASN A 96 -4.67 9.30 6.68
C ASN A 96 -5.04 9.84 5.30
N THR A 97 -4.71 11.11 5.07
CA THR A 97 -4.84 11.76 3.76
C THR A 97 -3.45 12.09 3.25
N CYS A 98 -3.04 11.44 2.16
CA CYS A 98 -1.75 11.67 1.53
C CYS A 98 -1.95 12.12 0.08
N SER A 99 -1.52 13.34 -0.25
CA SER A 99 -1.73 13.88 -1.59
C SER A 99 -0.50 14.58 -2.16
N TYR A 100 -0.33 14.52 -3.48
CA TYR A 100 0.72 15.24 -4.20
C TYR A 100 2.13 14.99 -3.65
N ASN A 101 2.36 13.83 -3.02
CA ASN A 101 3.68 13.44 -2.57
C ASN A 101 4.46 12.89 -3.78
N TYR A 102 5.75 13.22 -3.87
CA TYR A 102 6.57 12.89 -5.03
C TYR A 102 6.73 11.38 -5.24
N GLU A 103 6.73 10.59 -4.15
CA GLU A 103 6.72 9.13 -4.19
C GLU A 103 5.33 8.58 -3.80
N HIS A 104 5.24 7.71 -2.81
CA HIS A 104 3.98 7.09 -2.41
C HIS A 104 3.17 7.98 -1.46
N GLY A 105 1.85 7.75 -1.42
CA GLY A 105 1.02 8.32 -0.35
C GLY A 105 1.39 7.71 1.01
N ILE A 106 1.28 6.39 1.11
CA ILE A 106 1.68 5.59 2.27
C ILE A 106 2.60 4.47 1.80
N HIS A 107 3.84 4.42 2.30
CA HIS A 107 4.79 3.34 2.04
C HIS A 107 5.13 2.59 3.33
N ILE A 108 4.91 1.28 3.33
CA ILE A 108 5.27 0.39 4.46
C ILE A 108 6.20 -0.70 3.94
N ARG A 109 7.37 -0.85 4.57
CA ARG A 109 8.41 -1.78 4.09
C ARG A 109 9.18 -2.46 5.22
N SER A 110 9.45 -3.74 5.03
CA SER A 110 10.45 -4.54 5.77
C SER A 110 11.51 -5.08 4.82
N GLU A 111 12.67 -5.49 5.35
CA GLU A 111 13.70 -6.26 4.61
C GLU A 111 13.68 -7.76 4.95
N THR A 112 12.79 -8.22 5.84
CA THR A 112 12.72 -9.64 6.25
C THR A 112 11.31 -10.23 6.26
N MET A 113 10.33 -9.55 6.86
CA MET A 113 8.95 -10.05 7.00
C MET A 113 8.00 -8.92 7.39
N MET A 114 6.82 -8.90 6.79
CA MET A 114 5.71 -8.02 7.18
C MET A 114 4.54 -8.85 7.69
N SER A 115 4.04 -8.53 8.89
CA SER A 115 2.91 -9.27 9.47
C SER A 115 1.93 -8.39 10.24
N ASN A 116 0.63 -8.70 10.15
CA ASN A 116 -0.42 -8.03 10.93
C ASN A 116 -0.44 -6.52 10.64
N ILE A 117 -0.63 -6.18 9.37
CA ILE A 117 -0.68 -4.79 8.90
C ILE A 117 -2.11 -4.46 8.47
N THR A 118 -2.62 -3.34 8.95
CA THR A 118 -3.94 -2.82 8.61
C THR A 118 -3.82 -1.41 8.06
N ALA A 119 -4.37 -1.17 6.87
CA ALA A 119 -4.49 0.15 6.30
C ALA A 119 -5.95 0.41 5.91
N ASN A 120 -6.68 1.19 6.70
CA ASN A 120 -8.12 1.39 6.47
C ASN A 120 -8.52 2.87 6.36
N ASN A 121 -9.51 3.16 5.53
CA ASN A 121 -10.09 4.51 5.41
C ASN A 121 -9.08 5.59 4.99
N ASN A 122 -7.95 5.23 4.36
CA ASN A 122 -6.99 6.22 3.90
C ASN A 122 -7.42 6.80 2.55
N THR A 123 -7.06 8.06 2.32
CA THR A 123 -7.23 8.72 1.03
C THR A 123 -5.84 9.05 0.48
N CYS A 124 -5.45 8.41 -0.61
CA CYS A 124 -4.17 8.65 -1.26
C CYS A 124 -4.36 9.10 -2.71
N SER A 125 -4.19 10.39 -2.97
CA SER A 125 -4.53 10.98 -4.28
C SER A 125 -3.37 11.70 -4.93
N TYR A 126 -3.16 11.48 -6.23
CA TYR A 126 -2.17 12.19 -7.04
C TYR A 126 -0.74 12.08 -6.47
N ASN A 127 -0.36 10.92 -5.94
CA ASN A 127 1.00 10.66 -5.50
C ASN A 127 1.81 10.00 -6.63
N GLY A 128 3.11 10.25 -6.64
CA GLY A 128 4.06 9.76 -7.63
C GLY A 128 4.33 10.76 -8.76
N ASP A 129 5.55 10.77 -9.28
CA ASP A 129 5.96 11.49 -10.50
C ASP A 129 6.54 10.55 -11.58
N ASP A 130 6.84 9.28 -11.23
CA ASP A 130 7.42 8.28 -12.12
C ASP A 130 6.64 6.94 -12.04
N THR A 131 7.18 5.94 -12.73
CA THR A 131 6.72 4.56 -12.72
C THR A 131 7.00 3.92 -11.35
N TYR A 132 6.08 3.05 -10.90
CA TYR A 132 6.11 2.33 -9.62
C TYR A 132 5.61 3.06 -8.36
N GLU A 133 5.30 4.36 -8.40
CA GLU A 133 4.77 5.06 -7.22
C GLU A 133 3.25 5.00 -7.09
N SER A 134 2.80 4.38 -6.00
CA SER A 134 1.40 4.07 -5.71
C SER A 134 0.81 4.89 -4.57
N GLY A 135 -0.52 4.98 -4.51
CA GLY A 135 -1.22 5.64 -3.41
C GLY A 135 -0.91 4.99 -2.06
N ILE A 136 -1.10 3.67 -1.97
CA ILE A 136 -0.67 2.84 -0.84
C ILE A 136 0.24 1.74 -1.38
N PHE A 137 1.46 1.64 -0.86
CA PHE A 137 2.41 0.61 -1.21
C PHE A 137 2.88 -0.15 0.04
N MET A 138 2.74 -1.48 0.02
CA MET A 138 3.40 -2.37 0.97
C MET A 138 4.33 -3.32 0.22
N GLY A 139 5.63 -3.03 0.26
CA GLY A 139 6.64 -3.75 -0.52
C GLY A 139 7.94 -2.96 -0.68
N GLY A 140 8.85 -3.40 -1.54
CA GLY A 140 10.06 -2.66 -1.86
C GLY A 140 10.98 -3.35 -2.86
N TRP A 141 12.25 -2.92 -2.93
CA TRP A 141 13.23 -3.42 -3.92
C TRP A 141 13.47 -4.93 -3.93
N ALA A 142 13.19 -5.59 -2.82
CA ALA A 142 13.18 -7.04 -2.72
C ALA A 142 11.92 -7.36 -1.93
N ASP A 143 11.06 -8.13 -2.55
CA ASP A 143 9.84 -8.52 -1.90
C ASP A 143 10.12 -9.52 -0.78
N VAL A 144 9.31 -9.44 0.25
CA VAL A 144 9.47 -10.22 1.49
C VAL A 144 8.18 -10.99 1.76
N PRO A 145 8.23 -12.08 2.55
CA PRO A 145 7.03 -12.72 3.04
C PRO A 145 6.10 -11.72 3.74
N GLN A 146 4.84 -11.70 3.31
CA GLN A 146 3.79 -10.89 3.90
C GLN A 146 2.67 -11.78 4.43
N GLU A 147 2.22 -11.55 5.67
CA GLU A 147 1.08 -12.27 6.23
C GLU A 147 0.09 -11.38 7.00
N ASN A 148 -1.19 -11.76 6.99
CA ASN A 148 -2.25 -11.09 7.75
C ASN A 148 -2.33 -9.59 7.40
N ILE A 149 -2.55 -9.32 6.12
CA ILE A 149 -2.68 -7.96 5.59
C ILE A 149 -4.16 -7.63 5.44
N THR A 150 -4.57 -6.46 5.93
CA THR A 150 -5.95 -5.97 5.78
C THR A 150 -5.95 -4.57 5.20
N MET A 151 -6.70 -4.37 4.13
CA MET A 151 -6.91 -3.07 3.50
C MET A 151 -8.40 -2.85 3.27
N ASP A 152 -9.02 -1.96 4.04
CA ASP A 152 -10.46 -1.74 3.97
C ASP A 152 -10.83 -0.26 3.74
N ASN A 153 -11.74 -0.02 2.80
CA ASN A 153 -12.35 1.29 2.57
C ASN A 153 -11.34 2.41 2.26
N ASN A 154 -10.22 2.12 1.59
CA ASN A 154 -9.30 3.15 1.12
C ASN A 154 -9.78 3.75 -0.20
N THR A 155 -9.47 5.02 -0.42
CA THR A 155 -9.71 5.71 -1.70
C THR A 155 -8.37 6.14 -2.27
N CYS A 156 -7.99 5.59 -3.41
CA CYS A 156 -6.76 5.92 -4.11
C CYS A 156 -7.06 6.42 -5.52
N GLU A 157 -6.75 7.68 -5.81
CA GLU A 157 -7.15 8.34 -7.08
C GLU A 157 -5.95 8.98 -7.77
N GLY A 158 -5.79 8.75 -9.07
CA GLY A 158 -4.85 9.54 -9.87
C GLY A 158 -3.37 9.30 -9.55
N ASN A 159 -3.02 8.14 -8.98
CA ASN A 159 -1.64 7.85 -8.60
C ASN A 159 -0.81 7.37 -9.80
N ALA A 160 0.50 7.63 -9.78
CA ALA A 160 1.37 7.47 -10.94
C ALA A 160 1.54 6.01 -11.39
N TYR A 161 1.39 5.04 -10.49
CA TYR A 161 1.43 3.61 -10.81
C TYR A 161 0.12 2.90 -10.47
N ALA A 162 -0.07 2.54 -9.20
CA ALA A 162 -1.27 1.88 -8.74
C ALA A 162 -2.00 2.68 -7.65
N GLY A 163 -3.29 2.44 -7.51
CA GLY A 163 -4.03 2.94 -6.34
C GLY A 163 -3.51 2.26 -5.07
N ILE A 164 -3.52 0.93 -5.07
CA ILE A 164 -3.02 0.06 -4.01
C ILE A 164 -2.07 -0.97 -4.62
N TYR A 165 -0.89 -1.13 -4.03
CA TYR A 165 0.10 -2.14 -4.44
C TYR A 165 0.62 -2.93 -3.24
N LEU A 166 0.49 -4.26 -3.34
CA LEU A 166 1.11 -5.24 -2.46
C LEU A 166 2.18 -6.02 -3.24
N GLY A 167 3.46 -5.79 -2.96
CA GLY A 167 4.60 -6.54 -3.53
C GLY A 167 5.19 -7.50 -2.50
N ALA A 168 5.05 -8.81 -2.73
CA ALA A 168 5.36 -9.86 -1.77
C ALA A 168 6.23 -10.98 -2.38
N TYR A 169 6.90 -11.77 -1.52
CA TYR A 169 7.57 -12.99 -1.98
C TYR A 169 6.56 -14.14 -1.94
N PRO A 170 6.14 -14.65 -0.76
CA PRO A 170 4.79 -15.14 -0.61
C PRO A 170 3.90 -14.12 0.10
N LEU A 171 2.63 -14.09 -0.31
CA LEU A 171 1.55 -13.40 0.38
C LEU A 171 0.60 -14.43 1.00
N SER A 172 0.26 -14.28 2.28
CA SER A 172 -0.69 -15.17 2.95
C SER A 172 -1.70 -14.41 3.79
N ASN A 173 -2.97 -14.83 3.75
CA ASN A 173 -4.04 -14.24 4.55
C ASN A 173 -4.20 -12.73 4.30
N ALA A 174 -4.46 -12.36 3.04
CA ALA A 174 -4.69 -10.97 2.66
C ALA A 174 -6.18 -10.71 2.43
N THR A 175 -6.73 -9.68 3.07
CA THR A 175 -8.13 -9.27 2.91
C THR A 175 -8.18 -7.81 2.45
N ILE A 176 -8.61 -7.58 1.22
CA ILE A 176 -8.69 -6.25 0.60
C ILE A 176 -10.14 -6.01 0.21
N THR A 177 -10.81 -5.08 0.89
CA THR A 177 -12.26 -4.89 0.78
C THR A 177 -12.70 -3.45 0.68
N ASN A 178 -13.79 -3.20 -0.06
CA ASN A 178 -14.42 -1.88 -0.15
C ASN A 178 -13.49 -0.74 -0.61
N ASN A 179 -12.35 -1.04 -1.24
CA ASN A 179 -11.44 0.00 -1.69
C ASN A 179 -11.90 0.57 -3.04
N THR A 180 -11.70 1.87 -3.22
CA THR A 180 -11.92 2.55 -4.50
C THR A 180 -10.57 2.96 -5.06
N CYS A 181 -10.19 2.41 -6.20
CA CYS A 181 -8.96 2.76 -6.91
C CYS A 181 -9.30 3.27 -8.31
N SER A 182 -9.06 4.55 -8.59
CA SER A 182 -9.40 5.12 -9.89
C SER A 182 -8.30 5.96 -10.50
N ASP A 183 -8.34 6.07 -11.83
CA ASP A 183 -7.52 7.01 -12.61
C ASP A 183 -6.01 6.82 -12.41
N SER A 184 -5.56 5.64 -11.96
CA SER A 184 -4.13 5.35 -11.81
C SER A 184 -3.52 5.08 -13.18
N SER A 185 -2.25 5.47 -13.38
CA SER A 185 -1.61 5.35 -14.70
C SER A 185 -1.28 3.92 -15.13
N TYR A 186 -1.50 2.92 -14.26
CA TYR A 186 -1.41 1.50 -14.57
C TYR A 186 -2.58 0.75 -13.94
N TYR A 187 -2.47 0.37 -12.66
CA TYR A 187 -3.41 -0.57 -12.04
C TYR A 187 -4.28 0.10 -10.98
N GLY A 188 -5.53 -0.35 -10.81
CA GLY A 188 -6.31 0.08 -9.65
C GLY A 188 -5.76 -0.55 -8.37
N LEU A 189 -5.82 -1.87 -8.31
CA LEU A 189 -5.31 -2.71 -7.23
C LEU A 189 -4.34 -3.73 -7.85
N TYR A 190 -3.10 -3.71 -7.39
CA TYR A 190 -2.06 -4.64 -7.83
C TYR A 190 -1.56 -5.51 -6.67
N ILE A 191 -1.59 -6.82 -6.87
CA ILE A 191 -1.00 -7.81 -5.99
C ILE A 191 0.04 -8.57 -6.80
N GLU A 192 1.29 -8.50 -6.36
CA GLU A 192 2.42 -9.21 -6.95
C GLU A 192 3.03 -10.11 -5.90
N SER A 193 3.34 -11.34 -6.29
CA SER A 193 4.05 -12.31 -5.47
C SER A 193 5.09 -13.07 -6.27
N ASP A 194 6.36 -12.96 -5.93
CA ASP A 194 7.48 -13.71 -6.56
C ASP A 194 7.48 -15.23 -6.23
N ASP A 195 6.44 -15.74 -5.55
CA ASP A 195 6.22 -17.13 -5.16
C ASP A 195 4.71 -17.41 -5.18
N PHE A 196 4.04 -17.52 -4.02
CA PHE A 196 2.62 -17.85 -3.96
C PHE A 196 1.78 -16.79 -3.22
N VAL A 197 0.52 -16.70 -3.65
CA VAL A 197 -0.55 -16.03 -2.92
C VAL A 197 -1.48 -17.10 -2.35
N ASP A 198 -1.68 -17.11 -1.03
CA ASP A 198 -2.61 -18.02 -0.35
C ASP A 198 -3.62 -17.26 0.52
N ASN A 199 -4.87 -17.73 0.50
CA ASN A 199 -5.97 -17.19 1.29
C ASN A 199 -6.19 -15.68 1.05
N LEU A 200 -6.29 -15.32 -0.24
CA LEU A 200 -6.60 -13.96 -0.69
C LEU A 200 -8.11 -13.74 -0.74
N THR A 201 -8.59 -12.65 -0.16
CA THR A 201 -9.96 -12.16 -0.34
C THR A 201 -9.95 -10.77 -0.96
N LEU A 202 -10.50 -10.65 -2.17
CA LEU A 202 -10.86 -9.37 -2.79
C LEU A 202 -12.38 -9.25 -2.84
N ASP A 203 -12.95 -8.40 -2.00
CA ASP A 203 -14.41 -8.26 -1.90
C ASP A 203 -14.88 -6.82 -1.99
N SER A 204 -15.81 -6.56 -2.92
CA SER A 204 -16.48 -5.26 -3.05
C SER A 204 -15.55 -4.08 -3.32
N ASN A 205 -14.40 -4.32 -3.97
CA ASN A 205 -13.53 -3.24 -4.42
C ASN A 205 -14.04 -2.66 -5.74
N THR A 206 -13.88 -1.35 -5.93
CA THR A 206 -14.23 -0.63 -7.14
C THR A 206 -12.95 -0.11 -7.79
N CYS A 207 -12.63 -0.61 -8.98
CA CYS A 207 -11.48 -0.17 -9.75
C CYS A 207 -11.93 0.39 -11.10
N GLU A 208 -11.78 1.70 -11.31
CA GLU A 208 -12.33 2.38 -12.48
C GLU A 208 -11.33 3.30 -13.18
N ASN A 209 -11.39 3.35 -14.51
CA ASN A 209 -10.57 4.26 -15.34
C ASN A 209 -9.05 4.11 -15.10
N ASN A 210 -8.57 2.94 -14.67
CA ASN A 210 -7.14 2.70 -14.59
C ASN A 210 -6.62 2.36 -15.98
N TYR A 211 -5.39 2.79 -16.27
CA TYR A 211 -4.85 2.73 -17.63
C TYR A 211 -4.69 1.29 -18.16
N ASP A 212 -4.27 0.36 -17.30
CA ASP A 212 -4.21 -1.09 -17.51
C ASP A 212 -5.30 -1.77 -16.65
N SER A 213 -5.04 -2.84 -15.91
CA SER A 213 -6.10 -3.58 -15.20
C SER A 213 -6.72 -2.83 -14.02
N GLY A 214 -8.01 -3.07 -13.78
CA GLY A 214 -8.66 -2.61 -12.55
C GLY A 214 -8.12 -3.35 -11.32
N VAL A 215 -8.14 -4.67 -11.38
CA VAL A 215 -7.50 -5.57 -10.41
C VAL A 215 -6.50 -6.43 -11.16
N TYR A 216 -5.25 -6.46 -10.73
CA TYR A 216 -4.22 -7.34 -11.26
C TYR A 216 -3.60 -8.20 -10.15
N VAL A 217 -3.60 -9.51 -10.33
CA VAL A 217 -2.97 -10.49 -9.44
C VAL A 217 -1.93 -11.27 -10.23
N GLU A 218 -0.66 -11.11 -9.89
CA GLU A 218 0.48 -11.79 -10.50
C GLU A 218 1.20 -12.64 -9.44
N ALA A 219 1.34 -13.94 -9.69
CA ALA A 219 2.10 -14.86 -8.84
C ALA A 219 2.45 -16.18 -9.57
N ASP A 220 3.39 -16.97 -9.07
CA ASP A 220 3.58 -18.33 -9.60
C ASP A 220 2.37 -19.21 -9.28
N SER A 221 1.79 -19.04 -8.08
CA SER A 221 0.66 -19.86 -7.64
C SER A 221 -0.38 -19.09 -6.83
N LEU A 222 -1.66 -19.37 -7.07
CA LEU A 222 -2.78 -18.84 -6.29
C LEU A 222 -3.57 -19.95 -5.61
N TYR A 223 -3.65 -19.89 -4.28
CA TYR A 223 -4.36 -20.85 -3.45
C TYR A 223 -5.49 -20.19 -2.66
N ASN A 224 -6.64 -20.87 -2.57
CA ASN A 224 -7.74 -20.51 -1.67
C ASN A 224 -8.21 -19.05 -1.80
N ALA A 225 -8.25 -18.53 -3.03
CA ALA A 225 -8.59 -17.13 -3.29
C ALA A 225 -10.08 -16.94 -3.57
N VAL A 226 -10.63 -15.82 -3.09
CA VAL A 226 -12.02 -15.41 -3.34
C VAL A 226 -12.03 -13.99 -3.85
N LEU A 227 -12.44 -13.80 -5.11
CA LEU A 227 -12.66 -12.50 -5.73
C LEU A 227 -14.16 -12.35 -5.97
N ARG A 228 -14.84 -11.51 -5.19
CA ARG A 228 -16.29 -11.35 -5.31
C ARG A 228 -16.79 -9.93 -5.18
N ASN A 229 -17.92 -9.64 -5.83
CA ASN A 229 -18.58 -8.33 -5.77
C ASN A 229 -17.71 -7.15 -6.22
N ASN A 230 -16.55 -7.38 -6.84
CA ASN A 230 -15.71 -6.29 -7.31
C ASN A 230 -16.33 -5.68 -8.57
N VAL A 231 -16.18 -4.36 -8.70
CA VAL A 231 -16.60 -3.58 -9.86
C VAL A 231 -15.35 -3.10 -10.57
N CYS A 232 -15.12 -3.57 -11.80
CA CYS A 232 -13.99 -3.16 -12.61
C CYS A 232 -14.49 -2.61 -13.95
N SER A 233 -14.51 -1.28 -14.07
CA SER A 233 -15.11 -0.62 -15.24
C SER A 233 -14.16 0.36 -15.92
N TYR A 234 -14.20 0.44 -17.25
CA TYR A 234 -13.40 1.40 -18.03
C TYR A 234 -11.88 1.28 -17.81
N ASN A 235 -11.38 0.11 -17.41
CA ASN A 235 -9.95 -0.16 -17.30
C ASN A 235 -9.38 -0.64 -18.65
N ASP A 236 -8.06 -0.74 -18.79
CA ASP A 236 -7.33 -1.00 -20.04
C ASP A 236 -7.66 0.04 -21.13
N ILE A 237 -7.53 1.32 -20.80
CA ILE A 237 -7.82 2.43 -21.71
C ILE A 237 -6.92 2.39 -22.95
N SER A 238 -5.73 1.80 -22.83
CA SER A 238 -4.76 1.70 -23.92
C SER A 238 -4.98 0.51 -24.87
N ASN A 239 -5.88 -0.41 -24.50
CA ASN A 239 -6.12 -1.67 -25.21
C ASN A 239 -4.82 -2.47 -25.37
N SER A 240 -4.02 -2.48 -24.31
CA SER A 240 -2.72 -3.16 -24.18
C SER A 240 -2.88 -4.66 -23.94
N GLY A 241 -4.11 -5.14 -23.71
CA GLY A 241 -4.40 -6.55 -23.46
C GLY A 241 -4.49 -6.87 -21.98
N TYR A 242 -4.99 -5.93 -21.17
CA TYR A 242 -5.25 -6.09 -19.74
C TYR A 242 -6.76 -6.17 -19.48
N ALA A 243 -7.17 -6.86 -18.42
CA ALA A 243 -8.59 -7.07 -18.13
C ALA A 243 -9.11 -6.18 -16.99
N GLY A 244 -10.44 -6.11 -16.82
CA GLY A 244 -11.03 -5.49 -15.64
C GLY A 244 -10.52 -6.16 -14.36
N ILE A 245 -10.58 -7.50 -14.32
CA ILE A 245 -9.87 -8.35 -13.36
C ILE A 245 -8.93 -9.24 -14.16
N ASP A 246 -7.63 -9.15 -13.91
CA ASP A 246 -6.59 -9.92 -14.57
C ASP A 246 -5.80 -10.73 -13.54
N ILE A 247 -5.68 -12.04 -13.79
CA ILE A 247 -5.00 -12.99 -12.93
C ILE A 247 -3.96 -13.73 -13.77
N TYR A 248 -2.69 -13.46 -13.54
CA TYR A 248 -1.57 -14.02 -14.29
C TYR A 248 -0.78 -14.99 -13.41
N LEU A 249 -0.90 -16.30 -13.70
CA LEU A 249 -0.38 -17.38 -12.86
C LEU A 249 0.11 -18.59 -13.65
N ASP A 250 1.00 -19.39 -13.04
CA ASP A 250 1.35 -20.73 -13.52
C ASP A 250 0.42 -21.82 -12.96
N TYR A 251 -0.08 -21.67 -11.74
CA TYR A 251 -0.96 -22.64 -11.07
C TYR A 251 -2.03 -21.97 -10.20
N ALA A 252 -3.22 -22.56 -10.16
CA ALA A 252 -4.32 -22.12 -9.31
C ALA A 252 -5.08 -23.29 -8.69
N GLU A 253 -5.43 -23.17 -7.41
CA GLU A 253 -6.25 -24.14 -6.68
C GLU A 253 -7.24 -23.44 -5.74
N ASN A 254 -8.49 -23.89 -5.73
CA ASN A 254 -9.57 -23.36 -4.90
C ASN A 254 -9.81 -21.83 -5.09
N VAL A 255 -9.74 -21.36 -6.33
CA VAL A 255 -10.04 -19.96 -6.69
C VAL A 255 -11.54 -19.82 -7.01
N THR A 256 -12.21 -18.90 -6.32
CA THR A 256 -13.62 -18.55 -6.54
C THR A 256 -13.73 -17.13 -7.06
N ILE A 257 -14.36 -16.97 -8.22
CA ILE A 257 -14.69 -15.66 -8.80
C ILE A 257 -16.21 -15.56 -8.93
N ASP A 258 -16.84 -14.71 -8.13
CA ASP A 258 -18.30 -14.69 -7.99
C ASP A 258 -18.87 -13.27 -7.94
N ASN A 259 -19.95 -13.03 -8.69
CA ASN A 259 -20.69 -11.76 -8.66
C ASN A 259 -19.85 -10.48 -8.91
N ASN A 260 -18.78 -10.56 -9.70
CA ASN A 260 -18.03 -9.37 -10.13
C ASN A 260 -18.72 -8.70 -11.33
N THR A 261 -18.70 -7.37 -11.37
CA THR A 261 -19.19 -6.57 -12.51
C THR A 261 -18.00 -6.01 -13.26
N CYS A 262 -17.75 -6.51 -14.47
CA CYS A 262 -16.66 -6.01 -15.31
C CYS A 262 -17.20 -5.54 -16.66
N ASP A 263 -17.27 -4.24 -16.87
CA ASP A 263 -17.92 -3.62 -18.03
C ASP A 263 -17.09 -2.47 -18.62
N TYR A 264 -17.19 -2.29 -19.93
CA TYR A 264 -16.47 -1.22 -20.65
C TYR A 264 -14.95 -1.20 -20.51
N ASN A 265 -14.32 -2.29 -20.07
CA ASN A 265 -12.86 -2.45 -20.11
C ASN A 265 -12.39 -2.58 -21.57
N GLY A 266 -11.16 -2.15 -21.87
CA GLY A 266 -10.59 -2.15 -23.21
C GLY A 266 -10.46 -3.54 -23.82
N TRP A 267 -10.23 -4.56 -22.99
CA TRP A 267 -10.14 -5.95 -23.41
C TRP A 267 -11.17 -6.85 -22.73
N ASN A 268 -10.74 -7.84 -21.94
CA ASN A 268 -11.66 -8.77 -21.26
C ASN A 268 -12.19 -8.16 -19.96
N GLY A 269 -13.41 -8.54 -19.57
CA GLY A 269 -13.91 -8.19 -18.24
C GLY A 269 -13.14 -8.91 -17.14
N ILE A 270 -12.92 -10.21 -17.34
CA ILE A 270 -12.14 -11.08 -16.44
C ILE A 270 -11.21 -11.94 -17.32
N TRP A 271 -9.92 -11.98 -17.00
CA TRP A 271 -8.92 -12.85 -17.61
C TRP A 271 -8.19 -13.64 -16.51
N ILE A 272 -7.95 -14.92 -16.77
CA ILE A 272 -7.30 -15.89 -15.88
C ILE A 272 -6.56 -16.89 -16.77
#